data_AF-A0A958IV71-F1
#
_entry.id   AF-A0A958IV71-F1
#
_cell.length_a   1.000
_cell.length_b   1.000
_cell.length_c   1.000
_cell.angle_alpha   90.00
_cell.angle_beta   90.00
_cell.angle_gamma   90.00
#
_symmetry.space_group_name_H-M   'P 1'
#
loop_
_entity.id
_entity.type
_entity.pdbx_description
1 polymer ?
#
loop_
_entity_poly.entity_id
_entity_poly.type
_entity_poly.pdbx_seq_one_letter_code
_entity_poly.pdbx_strand_id
1 'polypeptide(L)'
;VLDQIGHFDERFFMYCEDIDLCHRINLGGHKIYYVPTSQIIHYKGESTKKNNVDYVITFNKALYQFFDKYYADKTWSLFRWIIVLGIVARGVFIYIRNFLHEHFPLVLDTLILN
;
A
#
# COMPACT_ATOMS: atom_id res chain seq x y z
N VAL A 1 3.38 12.85 24.08
CA VAL A 1 2.41 12.32 23.08
C VAL A 1 2.56 10.82 22.95
N LEU A 2 3.70 10.29 22.46
CA LEU A 2 3.87 8.85 22.23
C LEU A 2 3.70 7.98 23.48
N ASP A 3 4.19 8.43 24.64
CA ASP A 3 4.00 7.71 25.92
C ASP A 3 2.52 7.55 26.31
N GLN A 4 1.63 8.39 25.74
CA GLN A 4 0.19 8.35 26.01
C GLN A 4 -0.59 7.54 24.96
N ILE A 5 -0.24 7.66 23.68
CA ILE A 5 -0.98 7.03 22.57
C ILE A 5 -0.35 5.73 22.05
N GLY A 6 0.82 5.36 22.59
CA GLY A 6 1.66 4.26 22.11
C GLY A 6 2.54 4.64 20.92
N HIS A 7 3.56 3.82 20.66
CA HIS A 7 4.47 3.96 19.52
C HIS A 7 3.86 3.41 18.23
N PHE A 8 4.66 2.95 17.27
CA PHE A 8 4.15 2.28 16.07
C PHE A 8 3.43 0.98 16.42
N ASP A 9 2.40 0.67 15.65
CA ASP A 9 1.61 -0.54 15.81
C ASP A 9 2.20 -1.64 14.92
N GLU A 10 2.68 -2.72 15.55
CA GLU A 10 3.39 -3.83 14.88
C GLU A 10 2.55 -4.58 13.85
N ARG A 11 1.23 -4.35 13.80
CA ARG A 11 0.39 -4.83 12.69
C ARG A 11 0.84 -4.29 11.33
N PHE A 12 1.41 -3.09 11.30
CA PHE A 12 1.90 -2.43 10.10
C PHE A 12 3.42 -2.56 10.02
N PHE A 13 3.89 -3.50 9.20
CA PHE A 13 5.31 -3.60 8.89
C PHE A 13 5.78 -2.48 7.94
N MET A 14 4.95 -2.05 6.98
CA MET A 14 5.27 -1.01 5.99
C MET A 14 4.01 -0.38 5.37
N TYR A 15 4.10 0.91 4.96
CA TYR A 15 3.15 1.78 4.25
C TYR A 15 2.01 2.47 5.02
N CYS A 16 1.59 1.96 6.17
CA CYS A 16 0.48 2.55 6.94
C CYS A 16 0.80 2.74 8.42
N GLU A 17 2.04 2.48 8.83
CA GLU A 17 2.54 2.67 10.19
C GLU A 17 2.47 4.14 10.61
N ASP A 18 2.80 5.05 9.69
CA ASP A 18 2.79 6.49 9.89
C ASP A 18 1.36 7.06 9.84
N ILE A 19 0.53 6.57 8.92
CA ILE A 19 -0.90 6.91 8.81
C ILE A 19 -1.63 6.50 10.09
N ASP A 20 -1.39 5.28 10.58
CA ASP A 20 -1.94 4.80 11.84
C ASP A 20 -1.53 5.68 13.03
N LEU A 21 -0.24 6.01 13.12
CA LEU A 21 0.28 6.85 14.18
C LEU A 21 -0.34 8.25 14.13
N CYS A 22 -0.41 8.87 12.95
CA CYS A 22 -1.06 10.16 12.76
C CYS A 22 -2.54 10.13 13.15
N HIS A 23 -3.24 9.05 12.80
CA HIS A 23 -4.62 8.88 13.19
C HIS A 23 -4.78 8.77 14.71
N ARG A 24 -3.93 8.00 15.39
CA ARG A 24 -3.93 7.91 16.87
C ARG A 24 -3.55 9.20 17.57
N ILE A 25 -2.61 9.99 17.01
CA ILE A 25 -2.29 11.34 17.50
C ILE A 25 -3.56 12.20 17.49
N ASN A 26 -4.29 12.21 16.37
CA ASN A 26 -5.53 12.97 16.24
C ASN A 26 -6.63 12.47 17.19
N LEU A 27 -6.82 11.15 17.31
CA LEU A 27 -7.78 10.57 18.26
C LEU A 27 -7.44 10.88 19.73
N GLY A 28 -6.15 11.03 20.04
CA GLY A 28 -5.66 11.47 21.35
C GLY A 28 -5.84 12.97 21.62
N GLY A 29 -6.50 13.71 20.72
CA GLY A 29 -6.74 15.15 20.86
C GLY A 29 -5.53 16.04 20.56
N HIS A 30 -4.43 15.45 20.06
CA HIS A 30 -3.23 16.18 19.67
C HIS A 30 -3.35 16.70 18.24
N LYS A 31 -2.51 17.68 17.89
CA LYS A 31 -2.48 18.30 16.56
C LYS A 31 -1.23 17.90 15.80
N ILE A 32 -1.38 17.68 14.50
CA ILE A 32 -0.29 17.44 13.55
C ILE A 32 -0.10 18.69 12.71
N TYR A 33 1.13 19.17 12.62
CA TYR A 33 1.47 20.40 11.91
C TYR A 33 2.45 20.12 10.78
N TYR A 34 2.17 20.69 9.61
CA TYR A 34 3.14 20.81 8.52
C TYR A 34 3.98 22.07 8.74
N VAL A 35 5.31 21.95 8.67
CA VAL A 35 6.26 23.04 8.92
C VAL A 35 6.98 23.39 7.62
N PRO A 36 6.47 24.34 6.81
CA PRO A 36 7.02 24.64 5.49
C PRO A 36 8.42 25.28 5.54
N THR A 37 8.82 25.83 6.69
CA THR A 37 10.14 26.44 6.90
C THR A 37 11.25 25.40 7.07
N SER A 38 10.91 24.14 7.35
CA SER A 38 11.86 23.03 7.41
C SER A 38 11.73 22.19 6.15
N GLN A 39 12.85 21.94 5.48
CA GLN A 39 12.88 21.21 4.21
C GLN A 39 13.86 20.04 4.29
N ILE A 40 13.42 18.89 3.79
CA ILE A 40 14.21 17.67 3.67
C ILE A 40 13.99 17.11 2.26
N ILE A 41 15.07 16.77 1.56
CA ILE A 41 14.99 16.14 0.24
C ILE A 41 14.91 14.63 0.44
N HIS A 42 13.84 14.01 -0.09
CA HIS A 42 13.68 12.56 -0.11
C HIS A 42 13.78 12.03 -1.54
N TYR A 43 14.87 11.34 -1.84
CA TYR A 43 15.04 10.64 -3.11
C TYR A 43 14.17 9.37 -3.14
N LYS A 44 13.09 9.41 -3.92
CA LYS A 44 12.13 8.31 -4.05
C LYS A 44 12.59 7.30 -5.09
N GLY A 45 12.28 6.02 -4.89
CA GLY A 45 12.31 5.00 -5.94
C GLY A 45 13.33 3.88 -5.75
N GLU A 46 14.22 4.00 -4.77
CA GLU A 46 15.30 3.02 -4.54
C GLU A 46 14.80 1.75 -3.82
N SER A 47 14.01 1.90 -2.75
CA SER A 47 13.67 0.77 -1.88
C SER A 47 12.56 -0.14 -2.41
N THR A 48 11.68 0.33 -3.31
CA THR A 48 10.61 -0.51 -3.85
C THR A 48 10.24 -0.14 -5.28
N LYS A 49 10.43 -1.11 -6.20
CA LYS A 49 9.95 -1.02 -7.58
C LYS A 49 8.43 -1.20 -7.60
N LYS A 50 7.70 -0.15 -7.98
CA LYS A 50 6.22 -0.09 -7.96
C LYS A 50 5.51 -1.11 -8.87
N ASN A 51 6.23 -1.80 -9.75
CA ASN A 51 5.69 -2.79 -10.69
C ASN A 51 5.84 -4.25 -10.24
N ASN A 52 6.34 -4.48 -9.02
CA ASN A 52 6.38 -5.82 -8.43
C ASN A 52 5.01 -6.17 -7.82
N VAL A 53 4.56 -7.41 -8.02
CA VAL A 53 3.39 -8.00 -7.36
C VAL A 53 3.53 -7.93 -5.83
N ASP A 54 4.74 -8.11 -5.29
CA ASP A 54 4.97 -8.03 -3.84
C ASP A 54 4.65 -6.65 -3.27
N TYR A 55 4.97 -5.58 -4.01
CA TYR A 55 4.62 -4.20 -3.65
C TYR A 55 3.10 -4.05 -3.58
N VAL A 56 2.40 -4.54 -4.60
CA VAL A 56 0.94 -4.46 -4.70
C VAL A 56 0.31 -5.19 -3.52
N ILE A 57 0.77 -6.40 -3.20
CA ILE A 57 0.23 -7.19 -2.09
C ILE A 57 0.52 -6.49 -0.76
N THR A 58 1.77 -6.11 -0.49
CA THR A 58 2.18 -5.52 0.79
C THR A 58 1.50 -4.18 1.06
N PHE A 59 1.46 -3.30 0.06
CA PHE A 59 0.81 -2.00 0.16
C PHE A 59 -0.71 -2.13 0.40
N ASN A 60 -1.38 -2.97 -0.38
CA ASN A 60 -2.81 -3.16 -0.22
C ASN A 60 -3.18 -3.89 1.08
N LYS A 61 -2.33 -4.81 1.56
CA LYS A 61 -2.49 -5.47 2.86
C LYS A 61 -2.46 -4.42 3.99
N ALA A 62 -1.48 -3.52 3.98
CA ALA A 62 -1.38 -2.45 4.96
C ALA A 62 -2.61 -1.53 4.94
N LEU A 63 -3.08 -1.14 3.75
CA LEU A 63 -4.31 -0.36 3.60
C LEU A 63 -5.54 -1.10 4.14
N TYR A 64 -5.66 -2.40 3.86
CA TYR A 64 -6.76 -3.21 4.37
C TYR A 64 -6.71 -3.34 5.89
N GLN A 65 -5.53 -3.54 6.49
CA GLN A 65 -5.35 -3.57 7.94
C GLN A 65 -5.77 -2.25 8.59
N PHE A 66 -5.46 -1.10 7.97
CA PHE A 66 -5.89 0.21 8.45
C PHE A 66 -7.40 0.37 8.35
N PHE A 67 -7.98 -0.01 7.21
CA PHE A 67 -9.43 -0.03 7.02
C PHE A 67 -10.12 -0.92 8.06
N ASP A 68 -9.61 -2.13 8.28
CA ASP A 68 -10.14 -3.10 9.23
C ASP A 68 -10.14 -2.55 10.66
N LYS A 69 -9.02 -1.96 11.07
CA LYS A 69 -8.83 -1.38 12.41
C LYS A 69 -9.82 -0.26 12.74
N TYR A 70 -10.22 0.58 11.78
CA TYR A 70 -10.95 1.83 12.07
C TYR A 70 -12.36 1.93 11.50
N TYR A 71 -12.64 1.20 10.42
CA TYR A 71 -13.86 1.39 9.63
C TYR A 71 -14.68 0.12 9.48
N ALA A 72 -14.08 -1.06 9.59
CA ALA A 72 -14.75 -2.28 9.17
C ALA A 72 -16.00 -2.63 10.00
N ASP A 73 -16.05 -2.26 11.28
CA ASP A 73 -17.24 -2.44 12.12
C ASP A 73 -18.33 -1.39 11.85
N LYS A 74 -17.96 -0.25 11.23
CA LYS A 74 -18.86 0.84 10.86
C LYS A 74 -19.40 0.72 9.43
N THR A 75 -18.82 -0.17 8.63
CA THR A 75 -19.16 -0.37 7.22
C THR A 75 -19.90 -1.67 6.98
N TRP A 76 -20.68 -1.72 5.91
CA TRP A 76 -21.41 -2.93 5.53
C TRP A 76 -20.47 -4.06 5.11
N SER A 77 -20.80 -5.31 5.44
CA SER A 77 -19.92 -6.47 5.18
C SER A 77 -19.62 -6.68 3.70
N LEU A 78 -20.53 -6.29 2.79
CA LEU A 78 -20.28 -6.33 1.34
C LEU A 78 -19.14 -5.40 0.92
N PHE A 79 -19.00 -4.24 1.60
CA PHE A 79 -17.96 -3.28 1.26
C PHE A 79 -16.55 -3.86 1.48
N ARG A 80 -16.39 -4.71 2.51
CA ARG A 80 -15.15 -5.46 2.73
C ARG A 80 -14.78 -6.32 1.51
N TRP A 81 -15.77 -7.02 0.94
CA TRP A 81 -15.57 -7.85 -0.24
C TRP A 81 -15.22 -7.04 -1.49
N ILE A 82 -15.84 -5.87 -1.69
CA ILE A 82 -15.51 -4.99 -2.81
C ILE A 82 -14.04 -4.55 -2.75
N ILE A 83 -13.53 -4.18 -1.58
CA ILE A 83 -12.12 -3.81 -1.39
C ILE A 83 -11.21 -4.99 -1.74
N VAL A 84 -11.48 -6.18 -1.17
CA VAL A 84 -10.67 -7.38 -1.41
C VAL A 84 -10.67 -7.76 -2.90
N LEU A 85 -11.83 -7.73 -3.55
CA LEU A 85 -11.95 -8.00 -4.99
C LEU A 85 -11.16 -7.00 -5.83
N GLY A 86 -11.19 -5.71 -5.50
CA GLY A 86 -10.40 -4.69 -6.17
C GLY A 86 -8.89 -4.91 -6.02
N ILE A 87 -8.42 -5.32 -4.84
CA ILE A 87 -7.02 -5.64 -4.57
C ILE A 87 -6.58 -6.85 -5.42
N VAL A 88 -7.37 -7.93 -5.41
CA VAL A 88 -7.08 -9.15 -6.17
C VAL A 88 -7.07 -8.87 -7.67
N ALA A 89 -8.09 -8.15 -8.18
CA ALA A 89 -8.18 -7.78 -9.59
C ALA A 89 -6.95 -6.97 -10.04
N ARG A 90 -6.51 -6.00 -9.22
CA ARG A 90 -5.29 -5.22 -9.49
C ARG A 90 -4.03 -6.11 -9.50
N GLY A 91 -3.92 -7.05 -8.56
CA GLY A 91 -2.83 -8.01 -8.50
C GLY A 91 -2.76 -8.88 -9.76
N VAL A 92 -3.90 -9.47 -10.16
CA VAL A 92 -4.02 -10.30 -11.37
C VAL A 92 -3.68 -9.50 -12.62
N PHE A 93 -4.19 -8.27 -12.76
CA PHE A 93 -3.88 -7.41 -13.91
C PHE A 93 -2.37 -7.15 -14.04
N ILE A 94 -1.70 -6.83 -12.92
CA ILE A 94 -0.25 -6.58 -12.93
C ILE A 94 0.53 -7.85 -13.25
N TYR A 95 0.11 -8.99 -12.70
CA TYR A 95 0.73 -10.28 -13.01
C TYR A 95 0.61 -10.62 -14.51
N ILE A 96 -0.60 -10.55 -15.09
CA ILE A 96 -0.83 -10.83 -16.51
C ILE A 96 -0.02 -9.87 -17.39
N ARG A 97 -0.03 -8.58 -17.08
CA ARG A 97 0.74 -7.57 -17.81
C ARG A 97 2.24 -7.88 -17.77
N ASN A 98 2.78 -8.23 -16.60
CA ASN A 98 4.20 -8.54 -16.46
C ASN A 98 4.55 -9.83 -17.21
N PHE A 99 3.71 -10.87 -17.12
CA PHE A 99 3.86 -12.12 -17.87
C PHE A 99 3.87 -11.88 -19.39
N LEU A 100 2.91 -11.11 -19.90
CA LEU A 100 2.86 -10.75 -21.32
C LEU A 100 4.10 -9.95 -21.73
N HIS A 101 4.55 -8.99 -20.91
CA HIS A 101 5.74 -8.20 -21.21
C HIS A 101 7.02 -9.05 -21.24
N GLU A 102 7.15 -10.04 -20.36
CA GLU A 102 8.31 -10.94 -20.33
C GLU A 102 8.34 -11.95 -21.48
N HIS A 103 7.18 -12.46 -21.91
CA HIS A 103 7.09 -13.50 -22.94
C HIS A 103 6.82 -12.98 -24.35
N PHE A 104 6.32 -11.76 -24.52
CA PHE A 104 6.07 -11.16 -25.84
C PHE A 104 7.32 -11.08 -26.72
N PRO A 105 8.52 -10.70 -26.21
CA PRO A 105 9.74 -10.69 -27.02
C PRO A 105 10.14 -12.08 -27.53
N LEU A 106 9.99 -13.12 -26.69
CA LEU A 106 10.30 -14.51 -27.07
C LEU A 106 9.43 -14.99 -28.25
N VAL A 107 8.14 -14.69 -28.21
CA VAL A 107 7.22 -15.04 -29.30
C VAL A 107 7.58 -14.28 -30.58
N LEU A 108 7.88 -12.98 -30.46
CA LEU A 108 8.28 -12.15 -31.59
C LEU A 108 9.58 -12.66 -32.23
N ASP A 109 10.59 -13.00 -31.44
CA ASP A 109 11.87 -13.51 -31.92
C ASP A 109 11.69 -14.85 -32.66
N THR A 110 10.86 -15.77 -32.14
CA THR A 110 10.57 -17.04 -32.82
C THR A 110 9.80 -16.89 -34.14
N LEU A 111 9.03 -15.81 -34.28
CA LEU A 111 8.28 -15.49 -35.50
C LEU A 111 9.11 -14.73 -36.54
N ILE A 112 10.12 -13.97 -36.10
CA ILE A 112 11.03 -13.24 -37.00
C ILE A 112 12.17 -14.15 -37.50
N LEU A 113 12.60 -15.12 -36.71
CA LEU A 113 13.71 -16.03 -37.03
C LEU A 113 13.30 -17.32 -37.77
N ASN A 114 11.99 -17.57 -37.95
CA ASN A 114 11.43 -18.60 -38.85
C ASN A 114 10.85 -17.95 -40.10
#